data_AF-A0A6A9QNY3-F1
#
_entry.id   AF-A0A6A9QNY3-F1
#
_cell.length_a   1.000
_cell.length_b   1.000
_cell.length_c   1.000
_cell.angle_alpha   90.00
_cell.angle_beta   90.00
_cell.angle_gamma   90.00
#
_symmetry.space_group_name_H-M   'P 1'
#
loop_
_entity.id
_entity.type
_entity.pdbx_description
1 polymer ?
#
loop_
_entity_poly.entity_id
_entity_poly.type
_entity_poly.pdbx_seq_one_letter_code
_entity_poly.pdbx_strand_id
1 'polypeptide(L)'
;MAKWFLLLSVIVALSMFHNVIADSNLSNVNFTLYNGSSITISYYNNVVVISHNTSINIPVGSVVTVQALSTTESPCIEVNGIKSQGTATFTVNGGQSYNVTVTLRPIMVSLKVIYRGMGNVSITFQNGSIIKVKNGSTIILPDFSLIKLNADPKSGYVSNWSNGFESNEIWCFISQNETLTLDFKKDPSTGFSGGSNLLINAALGLLLLGIYLLQRYEKRKSEDI
;
A
#
# COMPACT_ATOMS: atom_id res chain seq x y z
N MET A 1 61.15 -55.08 35.38
CA MET A 1 59.68 -55.07 35.20
C MET A 1 59.06 -53.67 35.23
N ALA A 2 59.41 -52.78 36.16
CA ALA A 2 58.79 -51.45 36.29
C ALA A 2 58.91 -50.52 35.05
N LYS A 3 60.01 -50.59 34.28
CA LYS A 3 60.20 -49.77 33.07
C LYS A 3 59.21 -50.08 31.94
N TRP A 4 58.76 -51.34 31.83
CA TRP A 4 57.79 -51.75 30.81
C TRP A 4 56.36 -51.33 31.16
N PHE A 5 56.03 -51.31 32.45
CA PHE A 5 54.73 -50.81 32.93
C PHE A 5 54.56 -49.31 32.71
N LEU A 6 55.63 -48.52 32.92
CA LEU A 6 55.63 -47.08 32.64
C LEU A 6 55.49 -46.78 31.14
N LEU A 7 56.16 -47.56 30.29
CA LEU A 7 56.03 -47.39 28.83
C LEU A 7 54.59 -47.69 28.38
N LEU A 8 53.99 -48.76 28.91
CA LEU A 8 52.62 -49.15 28.60
C LEU A 8 51.61 -48.12 29.11
N SER A 9 51.78 -47.58 30.32
CA SER A 9 50.88 -46.55 30.85
C SER A 9 50.96 -45.24 30.07
N VAL A 10 52.15 -44.86 29.58
CA VAL A 10 52.34 -43.69 28.72
C VAL A 10 51.69 -43.90 27.35
N ILE A 11 51.80 -45.09 26.75
CA ILE A 11 51.14 -45.41 25.47
C ILE A 11 49.61 -45.41 25.62
N VAL A 12 49.09 -45.98 26.72
CA VAL A 12 47.64 -45.96 27.01
C VAL A 12 47.16 -44.53 27.26
N ALA A 13 47.90 -43.73 28.03
CA ALA A 13 47.58 -42.32 28.24
C ALA A 13 47.62 -41.53 26.91
N LEU A 14 48.64 -41.71 26.07
CA LEU A 14 48.71 -41.09 24.73
C LEU A 14 47.59 -41.57 23.79
N SER A 15 47.15 -42.83 23.91
CA SER A 15 46.01 -43.35 23.13
C SER A 15 44.67 -42.76 23.58
N MET A 16 44.55 -42.32 24.84
CA MET A 16 43.37 -41.60 25.34
C MET A 16 43.39 -40.11 24.96
N PHE A 17 44.54 -39.57 24.55
CA PHE A 17 44.66 -38.21 23.98
C PHE A 17 44.49 -38.18 22.46
N HIS A 18 44.21 -39.31 21.81
CA HIS A 18 43.82 -39.31 20.40
C HIS A 18 42.38 -38.81 20.25
N ASN A 19 42.27 -37.51 19.97
CA ASN A 19 41.16 -36.87 19.26
C ASN A 19 39.75 -37.18 19.82
N VAL A 20 39.40 -36.49 20.91
CA VAL A 20 38.06 -35.90 20.96
C VAL A 20 38.09 -34.68 20.04
N ILE A 21 38.16 -34.92 18.73
CA ILE A 21 37.51 -34.01 17.80
C ILE A 21 36.05 -34.32 18.07
N ALA A 22 35.42 -33.49 18.91
CA ALA A 22 33.97 -33.44 18.92
C ALA A 22 33.61 -33.12 17.48
N ASP A 23 33.20 -34.13 16.73
CA ASP A 23 32.61 -33.98 15.42
C ASP A 23 31.32 -33.21 15.70
N SER A 24 31.44 -31.89 15.73
CA SER A 24 30.30 -31.01 15.91
C SER A 24 29.52 -31.21 14.63
N ASN A 25 28.60 -32.18 14.63
CA ASN A 25 27.77 -32.49 13.48
C ASN A 25 27.23 -31.16 12.97
N LEU A 26 27.68 -30.74 11.79
CA LEU A 26 27.22 -29.52 11.15
C LEU A 26 26.06 -29.88 10.25
N SER A 27 25.01 -29.06 10.27
CA SER A 27 23.96 -29.12 9.25
C SER A 27 24.08 -27.93 8.32
N ASN A 28 23.87 -28.18 7.04
CA ASN A 28 23.84 -27.14 6.03
C ASN A 28 22.48 -26.45 6.05
N VAL A 29 22.47 -25.14 6.25
CA VAL A 29 21.28 -24.29 6.18
C VAL A 29 21.40 -23.37 4.96
N ASN A 30 20.46 -23.50 4.04
CA ASN A 30 20.41 -22.70 2.82
C ASN A 30 19.53 -21.46 3.03
N PHE A 31 20.07 -20.28 2.73
CA PHE A 31 19.37 -19.02 2.79
C PHE A 31 19.15 -18.48 1.37
N THR A 32 17.89 -18.28 1.02
CA THR A 32 17.49 -17.67 -0.25
C THR A 32 16.84 -16.32 0.04
N LEU A 33 17.42 -15.24 -0.48
CA LEU A 33 16.98 -13.87 -0.28
C LEU A 33 16.47 -13.29 -1.59
N TYR A 34 15.30 -12.66 -1.54
CA TYR A 34 14.67 -11.98 -2.68
C TYR A 34 14.65 -10.45 -2.48
N ASN A 35 14.63 -9.71 -3.58
CA ASN A 35 14.39 -8.25 -3.61
C ASN A 35 15.33 -7.41 -2.72
N GLY A 36 16.65 -7.63 -2.76
CA GLY A 36 17.61 -6.79 -2.03
C GLY A 36 17.51 -6.90 -0.50
N SER A 37 16.87 -7.96 0.01
CA SER A 37 16.82 -8.27 1.44
C SER A 37 18.22 -8.43 2.03
N SER A 38 18.37 -8.04 3.30
CA SER A 38 19.46 -8.50 4.15
C SER A 38 18.90 -9.05 5.44
N ILE A 39 19.57 -10.05 6.00
CA ILE A 39 19.15 -10.68 7.25
C ILE A 39 20.34 -10.84 8.20
N THR A 40 20.05 -10.73 9.48
CA THR A 40 20.94 -11.10 10.57
C THR A 40 20.57 -12.48 11.07
N ILE A 41 21.56 -13.36 11.18
CA ILE A 41 21.42 -14.73 11.66
C ILE A 41 22.23 -14.84 12.95
N SER A 42 21.55 -15.15 14.03
CA SER A 42 22.17 -15.43 15.33
C SER A 42 22.06 -16.91 15.63
N TYR A 43 23.17 -17.57 15.90
CA TYR A 43 23.21 -18.97 16.29
C TYR A 43 24.35 -19.23 17.27
N TYR A 44 24.06 -19.93 18.35
CA TYR A 44 25.02 -20.15 19.43
C TYR A 44 25.57 -18.81 19.95
N ASN A 45 26.88 -18.54 19.76
CA ASN A 45 27.54 -17.26 20.10
C ASN A 45 27.98 -16.46 18.86
N ASN A 46 27.45 -16.80 17.68
CA ASN A 46 27.81 -16.15 16.42
C ASN A 46 26.64 -15.31 15.90
N VAL A 47 26.98 -14.18 15.30
CA VAL A 47 26.04 -13.34 14.55
C VAL A 47 26.63 -13.08 13.18
N VAL A 48 25.87 -13.38 12.13
CA VAL A 48 26.28 -13.23 10.74
C VAL A 48 25.23 -12.42 10.00
N VAL A 49 25.65 -11.47 9.18
CA VAL A 49 24.76 -10.73 8.28
C VAL A 49 24.99 -11.23 6.87
N ILE A 50 23.91 -11.59 6.17
CA ILE A 50 23.95 -11.97 4.77
C ILE A 50 22.99 -11.13 3.94
N SER A 51 23.41 -10.80 2.72
CA SER A 51 22.69 -9.94 1.76
C SER A 51 22.55 -10.57 0.38
N HIS A 52 22.94 -11.84 0.25
CA HIS A 52 22.87 -12.63 -0.97
C HIS A 52 22.59 -14.09 -0.59
N ASN A 53 22.18 -14.89 -1.57
CA ASN A 53 21.91 -16.30 -1.35
C ASN A 53 23.18 -16.99 -0.87
N THR A 54 23.10 -17.61 0.30
CA THR A 54 24.26 -18.20 0.98
C THR A 54 23.85 -19.48 1.67
N SER A 55 24.78 -20.40 1.78
CA SER A 55 24.65 -21.62 2.57
C SER A 55 25.64 -21.55 3.74
N ILE A 56 25.16 -21.82 4.95
CA ILE A 56 25.97 -21.77 6.17
C ILE A 56 25.88 -23.10 6.90
N ASN A 57 27.02 -23.61 7.33
CA ASN A 57 27.10 -24.79 8.19
C ASN A 57 26.89 -24.38 9.65
N ILE A 58 25.78 -24.83 10.23
CA ILE A 58 25.38 -24.51 11.61
C ILE A 58 25.47 -25.78 12.46
N PRO A 59 26.07 -25.73 13.67
CA PRO A 59 26.14 -26.88 14.55
C PRO A 59 24.76 -27.42 14.92
N VAL A 60 24.59 -28.73 14.83
CA VAL A 60 23.39 -29.43 15.30
C VAL A 60 23.18 -29.15 16.80
N GLY A 61 21.93 -28.94 17.19
CA GLY A 61 21.52 -28.50 18.52
C GLY A 61 21.47 -26.98 18.69
N SER A 62 21.96 -26.19 17.73
CA SER A 62 21.88 -24.74 17.79
C SER A 62 20.45 -24.23 17.62
N VAL A 63 20.07 -23.26 18.45
CA VAL A 63 18.89 -22.41 18.20
C VAL A 63 19.33 -21.28 17.26
N VAL A 64 18.68 -21.19 16.10
CA VAL A 64 18.94 -20.19 15.07
C VAL A 64 17.81 -19.18 15.10
N THR A 65 18.16 -17.90 15.22
CA THR A 65 17.24 -16.77 15.07
C THR A 65 17.64 -15.99 13.82
N VAL A 66 16.68 -15.84 12.91
CA VAL A 66 16.82 -15.07 11.67
C VAL A 66 15.97 -13.82 11.79
N GLN A 67 16.56 -12.66 11.63
CA GLN A 67 15.88 -11.38 11.64
C GLN A 67 16.14 -10.67 10.32
N ALA A 68 15.08 -10.35 9.59
CA ALA A 68 15.18 -9.59 8.36
C ALA A 68 15.21 -8.08 8.64
N LEU A 69 16.08 -7.38 7.92
CA LEU A 69 16.23 -5.93 8.01
C LEU A 69 15.54 -5.30 6.79
N SER A 70 14.47 -4.55 7.01
CA SER A 70 13.82 -3.73 5.98
C SER A 70 13.16 -2.51 6.62
N THR A 71 13.21 -1.37 5.92
CA THR A 71 12.59 -0.11 6.36
C THR A 71 11.29 0.20 5.64
N THR A 72 11.00 -0.46 4.52
CA THR A 72 9.87 -0.12 3.63
C THR A 72 8.97 -1.30 3.29
N GLU A 73 9.36 -2.54 3.65
CA GLU A 73 8.63 -3.76 3.30
C GLU A 73 8.51 -4.67 4.52
N SER A 74 7.49 -5.54 4.53
CA SER A 74 7.30 -6.57 5.56
C SER A 74 7.99 -7.86 5.11
N PRO A 75 9.14 -8.22 5.69
CA PRO A 75 9.81 -9.47 5.36
C PRO A 75 9.00 -10.67 5.88
N CYS A 76 8.69 -11.58 4.97
CA CYS A 76 8.22 -12.91 5.28
C CYS A 76 9.40 -13.88 5.24
N ILE A 77 9.70 -14.48 6.39
CA ILE A 77 10.72 -15.52 6.53
C ILE A 77 9.99 -16.86 6.56
N GLU A 78 10.39 -17.77 5.69
CA GLU A 78 9.86 -19.12 5.60
C GLU A 78 10.97 -20.12 5.90
N VAL A 79 10.81 -20.93 6.94
CA VAL A 79 11.75 -21.99 7.31
C VAL A 79 11.08 -23.33 7.08
N ASN A 80 11.56 -24.10 6.10
CA ASN A 80 11.00 -25.41 5.74
C ASN A 80 9.46 -25.39 5.54
N GLY A 81 8.93 -24.32 4.94
CA GLY A 81 7.48 -24.15 4.72
C GLY A 81 6.74 -23.38 5.81
N ILE A 82 7.33 -23.20 6.99
CA ILE A 82 6.72 -22.49 8.12
C ILE A 82 7.02 -21.00 8.01
N LYS A 83 5.98 -20.18 7.92
CA LYS A 83 6.08 -18.73 7.69
C LYS A 83 6.07 -17.95 9.00
N SER A 84 6.91 -16.93 9.05
CA SER A 84 6.94 -15.89 10.08
C SER A 84 7.13 -14.51 9.45
N GLN A 85 6.79 -13.46 10.19
CA GLN A 85 6.95 -12.07 9.78
C GLN A 85 8.08 -11.42 10.60
N GLY A 86 9.04 -10.78 9.94
CA GLY A 86 10.14 -10.07 10.61
C GLY A 86 11.26 -10.98 11.14
N THR A 87 10.89 -11.95 11.96
CA THR A 87 11.82 -12.82 12.69
C THR A 87 11.35 -14.26 12.69
N ALA A 88 12.26 -15.22 12.52
CA ALA A 88 11.98 -16.65 12.68
C ALA A 88 13.02 -17.29 13.60
N THR A 89 12.58 -18.22 14.46
CA THR A 89 13.47 -18.99 15.34
C THR A 89 13.21 -20.47 15.15
N PHE A 90 14.27 -21.26 15.00
CA PHE A 90 14.19 -22.72 14.86
C PHE A 90 15.43 -23.41 15.42
N THR A 91 15.29 -24.67 15.82
CA THR A 91 16.40 -25.50 16.28
C THR A 91 16.91 -26.37 15.13
N VAL A 92 18.23 -26.40 14.93
CA VAL A 92 18.89 -27.24 13.94
C VAL A 92 19.05 -28.66 14.50
N ASN A 93 18.39 -29.62 13.87
CA ASN A 93 18.45 -31.03 14.22
C ASN A 93 19.29 -31.80 13.19
N GLY A 94 20.01 -32.82 13.66
CA GLY A 94 20.81 -33.68 12.80
C GLY A 94 19.93 -34.44 11.80
N GLY A 95 20.40 -34.56 10.55
CA GLY A 95 19.69 -35.30 9.50
C GLY A 95 18.55 -34.54 8.80
N GLN A 96 18.27 -33.29 9.18
CA GLN A 96 17.30 -32.44 8.49
C GLN A 96 17.99 -31.39 7.64
N SER A 97 17.49 -31.17 6.42
CA SER A 97 17.87 -30.02 5.58
C SER A 97 17.01 -28.82 5.96
N TYR A 98 17.64 -27.65 6.07
CA TYR A 98 16.94 -26.39 6.35
C TYR A 98 17.04 -25.47 5.14
N ASN A 99 15.88 -25.07 4.62
CA ASN A 99 15.76 -24.05 3.60
C ASN A 99 15.02 -22.85 4.22
N VAL A 100 15.75 -21.75 4.37
CA VAL A 100 15.26 -20.48 4.86
C VAL A 100 15.10 -19.55 3.67
N THR A 101 13.85 -19.23 3.35
CA THR A 101 13.52 -18.30 2.28
C THR A 101 13.04 -16.97 2.87
N VAL A 102 13.64 -15.87 2.43
CA VAL A 102 13.28 -14.52 2.88
C VAL A 102 12.74 -13.77 1.68
N THR A 103 11.46 -13.41 1.76
CA THR A 103 10.76 -12.64 0.74
C THR A 103 10.28 -11.34 1.34
N LEU A 104 10.59 -10.22 0.72
CA LEU A 104 9.96 -8.97 1.09
C LEU A 104 8.59 -8.89 0.45
N ARG A 105 7.59 -8.55 1.27
CA ARG A 105 6.24 -8.28 0.81
C ARG A 105 5.94 -6.82 1.11
N PRO A 106 5.38 -6.07 0.16
CA PRO A 106 4.96 -4.72 0.46
C PRO A 106 3.99 -4.74 1.65
N ILE A 107 4.17 -3.81 2.59
CA ILE A 107 3.15 -3.53 3.58
C ILE A 107 1.93 -3.03 2.81
N MET A 108 0.73 -3.48 3.15
CA MET A 108 -0.48 -3.06 2.47
C MET A 108 -1.30 -2.16 3.40
N VAL A 109 -1.73 -1.02 2.89
CA VAL A 109 -2.54 -0.01 3.59
C VAL A 109 -3.89 0.15 2.91
N SER A 110 -4.87 0.63 3.68
CA SER A 110 -6.24 0.80 3.20
C SER A 110 -6.56 2.26 2.92
N LEU A 111 -7.04 2.55 1.72
CA LEU A 111 -7.63 3.85 1.38
C LEU A 111 -9.14 3.72 1.25
N LYS A 112 -9.89 4.47 2.05
CA LYS A 112 -11.34 4.59 1.92
C LYS A 112 -11.68 5.93 1.28
N VAL A 113 -12.40 5.91 0.16
CA VAL A 113 -12.87 7.13 -0.50
C VAL A 113 -14.37 7.26 -0.30
N ILE A 114 -14.78 8.35 0.36
CA ILE A 114 -16.18 8.70 0.57
C ILE A 114 -16.46 9.96 -0.24
N TYR A 115 -17.52 9.95 -1.04
CA TYR A 115 -17.93 11.16 -1.73
C TYR A 115 -19.42 11.46 -1.57
N ARG A 116 -19.78 12.73 -1.53
CA ARG A 116 -21.16 13.23 -1.36
C ARG A 116 -21.55 14.10 -2.55
N GLY A 117 -22.82 14.10 -2.91
CA GLY A 117 -23.34 14.85 -4.07
C GLY A 117 -23.30 14.05 -5.38
N MET A 118 -23.32 14.75 -6.52
CA MET A 118 -23.42 14.14 -7.85
C MET A 118 -22.10 14.20 -8.61
N GLY A 119 -21.44 13.05 -8.72
CA GLY A 119 -20.22 12.88 -9.49
C GLY A 119 -19.65 11.47 -9.33
N ASN A 120 -18.54 11.21 -10.02
CA ASN A 120 -17.81 9.95 -9.93
C ASN A 120 -16.37 10.20 -9.49
N VAL A 121 -15.74 9.19 -8.90
CA VAL A 121 -14.32 9.24 -8.56
C VAL A 121 -13.60 8.07 -9.23
N SER A 122 -12.42 8.35 -9.76
CA SER A 122 -11.51 7.32 -10.26
C SER A 122 -10.10 7.50 -9.68
N ILE A 123 -9.35 6.42 -9.62
CA ILE A 123 -7.94 6.41 -9.24
C ILE A 123 -7.12 6.01 -10.46
N THR A 124 -6.09 6.79 -10.76
CA THR A 124 -5.03 6.43 -11.70
C THR A 124 -3.79 6.05 -10.92
N PHE A 125 -3.25 4.85 -11.20
CA PHE A 125 -2.03 4.34 -10.61
C PHE A 125 -0.80 4.75 -11.43
N GLN A 126 0.40 4.65 -10.85
CA GLN A 126 1.66 4.98 -11.54
C GLN A 126 1.90 4.17 -12.83
N ASN A 127 1.37 2.95 -12.89
CA ASN A 127 1.42 2.10 -14.09
C ASN A 127 0.41 2.52 -15.19
N GLY A 128 -0.33 3.62 -15.00
CA GLY A 128 -1.33 4.14 -15.93
C GLY A 128 -2.70 3.46 -15.84
N SER A 129 -2.87 2.39 -15.05
CA SER A 129 -4.17 1.75 -14.85
C SER A 129 -5.15 2.68 -14.13
N ILE A 130 -6.44 2.55 -14.47
CA ILE A 130 -7.52 3.38 -13.92
C ILE A 130 -8.61 2.49 -13.35
N ILE A 131 -9.03 2.77 -12.11
CA ILE A 131 -10.19 2.14 -11.48
C ILE A 131 -11.24 3.17 -11.14
N LYS A 132 -12.52 2.83 -11.35
CA LYS A 132 -13.64 3.62 -10.81
C LYS A 132 -13.88 3.21 -9.36
N VAL A 133 -13.95 4.19 -8.47
CA VAL A 133 -14.10 3.96 -7.05
C VAL A 133 -15.57 4.03 -6.67
N LYS A 134 -16.09 2.96 -6.07
CA LYS A 134 -17.45 2.97 -5.52
C LYS A 134 -17.46 3.77 -4.22
N ASN A 135 -18.48 4.59 -4.02
CA ASN A 135 -18.62 5.39 -2.80
C ASN A 135 -18.50 4.52 -1.53
N GLY A 136 -17.61 4.91 -0.62
CA GLY A 136 -17.39 4.24 0.66
C GLY A 136 -16.64 2.91 0.58
N SER A 137 -16.17 2.53 -0.62
CA SER A 137 -15.33 1.33 -0.78
C SER A 137 -13.93 1.56 -0.23
N THR A 138 -13.35 0.48 0.28
CA THR A 138 -11.96 0.41 0.74
C THR A 138 -11.11 -0.24 -0.33
N ILE A 139 -9.98 0.39 -0.65
CA ILE A 139 -9.01 -0.08 -1.62
C ILE A 139 -7.74 -0.43 -0.87
N ILE A 140 -7.16 -1.59 -1.18
CA ILE A 140 -5.92 -2.06 -0.55
C ILE A 140 -4.78 -1.80 -1.52
N LEU A 141 -3.78 -1.07 -1.04
CA LEU A 141 -2.66 -0.54 -1.82
C LEU A 141 -1.35 -0.89 -1.10
N PRO A 142 -0.23 -1.08 -1.80
CA PRO A 142 1.08 -1.04 -1.16
C PRO A 142 1.26 0.27 -0.38
N ASP A 143 1.94 0.19 0.74
CA ASP A 143 2.43 1.36 1.49
C ASP A 143 3.32 2.21 0.58
N PHE A 144 3.31 3.52 0.81
CA PHE A 144 3.98 4.52 -0.02
C PHE A 144 3.52 4.56 -1.48
N SER A 145 2.30 4.11 -1.77
CA SER A 145 1.72 4.24 -3.11
C SER A 145 1.44 5.71 -3.45
N LEU A 146 1.96 6.16 -4.60
CA LEU A 146 1.55 7.42 -5.22
C LEU A 146 0.38 7.17 -6.17
N ILE A 147 -0.74 7.83 -5.92
CA ILE A 147 -1.95 7.71 -6.76
C ILE A 147 -2.45 9.09 -7.19
N LYS A 148 -3.11 9.15 -8.35
CA LYS A 148 -3.88 10.33 -8.77
C LYS A 148 -5.37 10.03 -8.60
N LEU A 149 -6.06 10.86 -7.82
CA LEU A 149 -7.51 10.83 -7.68
C LEU A 149 -8.11 11.83 -8.65
N ASN A 150 -9.05 11.37 -9.48
CA ASN A 150 -9.81 12.21 -10.40
C ASN A 150 -11.28 12.24 -9.97
N ALA A 151 -11.78 13.43 -9.68
CA ALA A 151 -13.17 13.75 -9.47
C ALA A 151 -13.81 14.19 -10.80
N ASP A 152 -14.91 13.55 -11.15
CA ASP A 152 -15.72 13.86 -12.33
C ASP A 152 -17.09 14.37 -11.86
N PRO A 153 -17.23 15.68 -11.54
CA PRO A 153 -18.49 16.25 -11.11
C PRO A 153 -19.51 16.24 -12.25
N LYS A 154 -20.79 16.00 -11.92
CA LYS A 154 -21.87 16.20 -12.89
C LYS A 154 -21.96 17.69 -13.25
N SER A 155 -22.40 18.01 -14.47
CA SER A 155 -22.62 19.40 -14.92
C SER A 155 -23.37 20.23 -13.88
N GLY A 156 -22.82 21.40 -13.53
CA GLY A 156 -23.34 22.28 -12.49
C GLY A 156 -22.84 21.97 -11.07
N TYR A 157 -21.86 21.07 -10.91
CA TYR A 157 -21.20 20.77 -9.65
C TYR A 157 -19.69 21.01 -9.74
N VAL A 158 -19.07 21.33 -8.60
CA VAL A 158 -17.62 21.45 -8.41
C VAL A 158 -17.16 20.47 -7.35
N SER A 159 -15.95 19.93 -7.50
CA SER A 159 -15.34 19.03 -6.53
C SER A 159 -14.57 19.80 -5.46
N ASN A 160 -14.85 19.53 -4.19
CA ASN A 160 -14.11 20.06 -3.06
C ASN A 160 -13.63 18.89 -2.18
N TRP A 161 -12.32 18.69 -2.11
CA TRP A 161 -11.72 17.61 -1.34
C TRP A 161 -11.54 18.02 0.14
N SER A 162 -11.60 17.06 1.05
CA SER A 162 -11.49 17.30 2.50
C SER A 162 -10.17 17.91 2.95
N ASN A 163 -9.15 17.88 2.09
CA ASN A 163 -7.87 18.55 2.29
C ASN A 163 -7.87 20.02 1.84
N GLY A 164 -9.03 20.57 1.44
CA GLY A 164 -9.21 21.98 1.07
C GLY A 164 -8.89 22.30 -0.40
N PHE A 165 -8.56 21.29 -1.22
CA PHE A 165 -8.27 21.51 -2.64
C PHE A 165 -9.56 21.49 -3.47
N GLU A 166 -9.75 22.55 -4.26
CA GLU A 166 -10.84 22.69 -5.24
C GLU A 166 -10.31 22.35 -6.64
N SER A 167 -9.89 21.09 -6.83
CA SER A 167 -9.39 20.58 -8.10
C SER A 167 -10.08 19.27 -8.43
N ASN A 168 -10.36 19.06 -9.71
CA ASN A 168 -10.84 17.78 -10.21
C ASN A 168 -9.75 16.69 -10.13
N GLU A 169 -8.49 17.07 -9.98
CA GLU A 169 -7.37 16.13 -9.85
C GLU A 169 -6.50 16.45 -8.64
N ILE A 170 -6.22 15.44 -7.82
CA ILE A 170 -5.25 15.52 -6.72
C ILE A 170 -4.30 14.33 -6.75
N TRP A 171 -3.04 14.57 -6.38
CA TRP A 171 -2.05 13.52 -6.15
C TRP A 171 -1.98 13.22 -4.65
N CYS A 172 -2.07 11.94 -4.29
CA CYS A 172 -2.03 11.50 -2.91
C CYS A 172 -0.94 10.45 -2.73
N PHE A 173 -0.20 10.61 -1.65
CA PHE A 173 0.79 9.65 -1.20
C PHE A 173 0.21 8.90 0.00
N ILE A 174 -0.08 7.61 -0.19
CA ILE A 174 -0.76 6.81 0.82
C ILE A 174 0.30 6.06 1.63
N SER A 175 0.56 6.53 2.84
CA SER A 175 1.57 5.93 3.75
C SER A 175 0.97 5.24 4.98
N GLN A 176 -0.36 5.25 5.10
CA GLN A 176 -1.09 4.67 6.23
C GLN A 176 -2.57 4.47 5.84
N ASN A 177 -3.35 3.92 6.76
CA ASN A 177 -4.78 3.79 6.57
C ASN A 177 -5.44 5.17 6.60
N GLU A 178 -6.10 5.55 5.50
CA GLU A 178 -6.67 6.88 5.35
C GLU A 178 -8.11 6.85 4.83
N THR A 179 -8.87 7.86 5.23
CA THR A 179 -10.20 8.12 4.69
C THR A 179 -10.22 9.50 4.06
N LEU A 180 -10.41 9.55 2.74
CA LEU A 180 -10.55 10.80 1.99
C LEU A 180 -12.03 11.07 1.74
N THR A 181 -12.45 12.31 2.01
CA THR A 181 -13.82 12.76 1.73
C THR A 181 -13.82 13.77 0.59
N LEU A 182 -14.74 13.61 -0.35
CA LEU A 182 -14.94 14.55 -1.46
C LEU A 182 -16.40 15.02 -1.47
N ASP A 183 -16.61 16.32 -1.50
CA ASP A 183 -17.94 16.91 -1.62
C ASP A 183 -18.11 17.51 -3.02
N PHE A 184 -19.06 16.97 -3.79
CA PHE A 184 -19.56 17.57 -5.01
C PHE A 184 -20.62 18.61 -4.65
N LYS A 185 -20.22 19.89 -4.63
CA LYS A 185 -21.12 21.01 -4.31
C LYS A 185 -21.69 21.60 -5.59
N LYS A 186 -22.96 22.01 -5.55
CA LYS A 186 -23.57 22.71 -6.69
C LYS A 186 -22.84 24.04 -6.89
N ASP A 187 -22.40 24.30 -8.11
CA ASP A 187 -21.74 25.54 -8.45
C ASP A 187 -22.78 26.68 -8.45
N PRO A 188 -22.66 27.67 -7.54
CA PRO A 188 -23.61 28.77 -7.48
C PRO A 188 -23.62 29.62 -8.75
N SER A 189 -22.55 29.60 -9.56
CA SER A 189 -22.47 30.34 -10.83
C SER A 189 -23.33 29.73 -11.94
N THR A 190 -23.62 28.42 -11.86
CA THR A 190 -24.49 27.71 -12.82
C THR A 190 -25.98 27.82 -12.48
N GLY A 191 -26.29 28.50 -11.38
CA GLY A 191 -27.61 28.58 -10.78
C GLY A 191 -28.54 29.67 -11.32
N PHE A 192 -28.30 30.33 -12.45
CA PHE A 192 -29.25 31.31 -13.02
C PHE A 192 -29.06 31.47 -14.54
N SER A 193 -29.58 30.55 -15.35
CA SER A 193 -29.70 30.77 -16.81
C SER A 193 -31.15 30.69 -17.34
N GLY A 194 -32.15 30.70 -16.45
CA GLY A 194 -33.57 30.62 -16.84
C GLY A 194 -34.43 31.85 -16.54
N GLY A 195 -33.95 32.82 -15.75
CA GLY A 195 -34.78 33.92 -15.24
C GLY A 195 -34.84 35.18 -16.12
N SER A 196 -33.79 35.45 -16.90
CA SER A 196 -33.69 36.68 -17.70
C SER A 196 -34.66 36.71 -18.88
N ASN A 197 -34.87 35.57 -19.54
CA ASN A 197 -35.77 35.49 -20.69
C ASN A 197 -37.24 35.65 -20.29
N LEU A 198 -37.65 35.23 -19.08
CA LEU A 198 -39.05 35.27 -18.67
C LEU A 198 -39.51 36.69 -18.37
N LEU A 199 -38.67 37.50 -17.72
CA LEU A 199 -38.95 38.92 -17.47
C LEU A 199 -38.91 39.76 -18.76
N ILE A 200 -37.94 39.50 -19.64
CA ILE A 200 -37.84 40.19 -20.93
C ILE A 200 -39.04 39.84 -21.82
N ASN A 201 -39.42 38.55 -21.90
CA ASN A 201 -40.58 38.11 -22.69
C ASN A 201 -41.90 38.64 -22.10
N ALA A 202 -42.04 38.70 -20.77
CA ALA A 202 -43.20 39.29 -20.13
C ALA A 202 -43.28 40.81 -20.40
N ALA A 203 -42.16 41.53 -20.34
CA ALA A 203 -42.10 42.96 -20.64
C ALA A 203 -42.43 43.26 -22.12
N LEU A 204 -41.89 42.47 -23.06
CA LEU A 204 -42.24 42.55 -24.48
C LEU A 204 -43.71 42.24 -24.74
N GLY A 205 -44.27 41.22 -24.07
CA GLY A 205 -45.68 40.88 -24.17
C GLY A 205 -46.60 42.01 -23.69
N LEU A 206 -46.27 42.65 -22.56
CA LEU A 206 -47.02 43.79 -22.04
C LEU A 206 -46.89 45.03 -22.94
N LEU A 207 -45.70 45.27 -23.51
CA LEU A 207 -45.48 46.36 -24.45
C LEU A 207 -46.34 46.19 -25.72
N LEU A 208 -46.34 44.99 -26.30
CA LEU A 208 -47.15 44.68 -27.49
C LEU A 208 -48.66 44.79 -27.20
N LEU A 209 -49.10 44.34 -26.01
CA LEU A 209 -50.48 44.52 -25.57
C LEU A 209 -50.85 46.01 -25.44
N GLY A 210 -49.95 46.83 -24.88
CA GLY A 210 -50.12 48.27 -24.78
C GLY A 210 -50.27 48.95 -26.14
N ILE A 211 -49.39 48.61 -27.09
CA ILE A 211 -49.44 49.14 -28.46
C ILE A 211 -50.76 48.76 -29.15
N TYR A 212 -51.19 47.49 -29.01
CA TYR A 212 -52.46 47.04 -29.58
C TYR A 212 -53.67 47.80 -29.03
N LEU A 213 -53.71 48.03 -27.71
CA LEU A 213 -54.80 48.77 -27.08
C LEU A 213 -54.83 50.25 -27.52
N LEU A 214 -53.68 50.88 -27.68
CA LEU A 214 -53.54 52.24 -28.20
C LEU A 214 -54.07 52.35 -29.64
N GLN A 215 -53.63 51.46 -30.54
CA GLN A 215 -54.11 51.43 -31.92
C GLN A 215 -55.63 51.23 -31.99
N ARG A 216 -56.17 50.34 -31.15
CA ARG A 216 -57.61 50.09 -31.09
C ARG A 216 -58.41 51.32 -30.60
N TYR A 217 -57.85 52.06 -29.64
CA TYR A 217 -58.46 53.29 -29.14
C TYR A 217 -58.48 54.38 -30.21
N GLU A 218 -57.36 54.62 -30.90
CA GLU A 218 -57.29 55.61 -31.98
C GLU A 218 -58.24 55.28 -33.12
N LYS A 219 -58.34 54.00 -33.52
CA LYS A 219 -59.27 53.56 -34.56
C LYS A 219 -60.73 53.85 -34.19
N ARG A 220 -61.14 53.57 -32.95
CA ARG A 220 -62.50 53.91 -32.48
C ARG A 220 -62.75 55.41 -32.49
N LYS A 221 -61.77 56.20 -32.07
CA LYS A 221 -61.86 57.67 -32.09
C LYS A 221 -62.00 58.23 -33.51
N SER A 222 -61.42 57.58 -34.52
CA SER A 222 -61.59 57.97 -35.94
C SER A 222 -62.92 57.53 -36.55
N GLU A 223 -63.60 56.54 -35.96
CA GLU A 223 -64.92 56.05 -36.41
C GLU A 223 -66.08 56.88 -35.80
N ASP A 224 -65.81 57.67 -34.75
CA ASP A 224 -66.76 58.57 -34.08
C ASP A 224 -66.72 60.03 -34.63
N ILE A 225 -66.12 60.27 -35.80
CA ILE A 225 -66.12 61.56 -36.54
C ILE A 225 -66.93 61.44 -37.83
#